data_AF-A0A161VIR1-F1
#
_entry.id   AF-A0A161VIR1-F1
#
_cell.length_a   1.000
_cell.length_b   1.000
_cell.length_c   1.000
_cell.angle_alpha   90.00
_cell.angle_beta   90.00
_cell.angle_gamma   90.00
#
_symmetry.space_group_name_H-M   'P 1'
#
loop_
_entity.id
_entity.type
_entity.pdbx_description
1 polymer ?
#
loop_
_entity_poly.entity_id
_entity_poly.type
_entity_poly.pdbx_seq_one_letter_code
_entity_poly.pdbx_strand_id
1 'polypeptide(L)'
;MSIVPPSKTFTPGLEFEDRQYFDPAEKFHNEAAAALRIVKDRLCVLGEVEALVKLTFGDTTYSNPPIFIDAHESEVRLLDSVAAGVEPDVQVTIKPEYIIRFHEGTLDPRMGLFMDARTYEPSIPKGNVPKLIRFADLLSKSPPRLLGEVGNLHGISLPQPTEDIEQIKRDLIHFGYGLVKNALSPREVDIIKQAVLEQAAGERQGGVATFDGGPEGPNQRIWNLINKGDEFIDLLNHPLIDAIIPWFLGDHAHISTLSANITRPGNVPMQLHTDQSSKTPPQRELAMGLNISFYLVDTTNVNGATRVYPGSHKGNVAPGDIWTVEGSIPAEGPAGTAVVFDNRLWHTTGPNRATEGELERPVILLHFVRSFVRAGENHYLSLRKDVEAKLPDRQKAFFGFRKIPGMGSVEGNTAPSFVTRTENAIGALRVSYKTR
;
A
#
# COMPACT_ATOMS: atom_id res chain seq x y z
N MET A 1 18.94 -0.58 3.70
CA MET A 1 18.82 -1.92 4.29
C MET A 1 17.51 -2.03 5.01
N SER A 2 16.78 -3.14 4.89
CA SER A 2 15.51 -3.37 5.59
C SER A 2 15.68 -3.80 7.05
N ILE A 3 16.92 -3.97 7.52
CA ILE A 3 17.25 -4.44 8.87
C ILE A 3 17.78 -3.24 9.67
N VAL A 4 17.18 -2.99 10.84
CA VAL A 4 17.62 -1.98 11.80
C VAL A 4 19.02 -2.37 12.31
N PRO A 5 19.99 -1.44 12.37
CA PRO A 5 21.33 -1.77 12.86
C PRO A 5 21.29 -2.33 14.28
N PRO A 6 22.21 -3.24 14.63
CA PRO A 6 22.28 -3.81 15.98
C PRO A 6 22.45 -2.70 17.02
N SER A 7 21.76 -2.83 18.15
CA SER A 7 21.95 -1.94 19.32
C SER A 7 23.16 -2.38 20.14
N LYS A 8 23.55 -1.57 21.13
CA LYS A 8 24.49 -2.00 22.18
C LYS A 8 23.99 -3.29 22.83
N THR A 9 24.92 -4.19 23.12
CA THR A 9 24.60 -5.49 23.74
C THR A 9 24.37 -5.35 25.24
N PHE A 10 23.43 -6.16 25.74
CA PHE A 10 23.09 -6.19 27.16
C PHE A 10 23.95 -7.18 27.96
N THR A 11 24.58 -8.14 27.29
CA THR A 11 25.41 -9.18 27.91
C THR A 11 26.87 -8.96 27.49
N PRO A 12 27.77 -8.65 28.44
CA PRO A 12 29.20 -8.56 28.15
C PRO A 12 29.72 -9.84 27.50
N GLY A 13 30.50 -9.72 26.42
CA GLY A 13 31.05 -10.83 25.65
C GLY A 13 30.20 -11.27 24.43
N LEU A 14 29.06 -10.61 24.18
CA LEU A 14 28.22 -10.85 22.99
C LEU A 14 28.17 -9.63 22.04
N GLU A 15 29.23 -8.83 22.00
CA GLU A 15 29.31 -7.61 21.20
C GLU A 15 29.37 -7.89 19.69
N PHE A 16 29.92 -9.05 19.30
CA PHE A 16 30.14 -9.44 17.90
C PHE A 16 30.93 -8.42 17.06
N GLU A 17 31.66 -7.50 17.70
CA GLU A 17 32.44 -6.45 17.03
C GLU A 17 33.56 -7.02 16.15
N ASP A 18 34.03 -8.23 16.47
CA ASP A 18 35.03 -8.97 15.70
C ASP A 18 34.44 -9.71 14.47
N ARG A 19 33.11 -9.74 14.31
CA ARG A 19 32.42 -10.47 13.24
C ARG A 19 31.91 -9.55 12.15
N GLN A 20 32.80 -9.18 11.24
CA GLN A 20 32.43 -8.49 10.01
C GLN A 20 32.30 -9.50 8.87
N TYR A 21 31.07 -9.94 8.58
CA TYR A 21 30.81 -10.91 7.49
C TYR A 21 30.89 -10.31 6.08
N PHE A 22 30.86 -8.99 5.96
CA PHE A 22 31.04 -8.28 4.70
C PHE A 22 31.63 -6.88 4.94
N ASP A 23 32.44 -6.39 4.01
CA ASP A 23 32.86 -4.99 3.96
C ASP A 23 31.74 -4.15 3.29
N PRO A 24 31.14 -3.17 3.99
CA PRO A 24 30.10 -2.32 3.42
C PRO A 24 30.54 -1.49 2.21
N ALA A 25 31.79 -1.02 2.18
CA ALA A 25 32.33 -0.27 1.05
C ALA A 25 32.52 -1.20 -0.15
N GLU A 26 33.15 -2.35 0.08
CA GLU A 26 33.33 -3.36 -0.97
C GLU A 26 31.97 -3.85 -1.52
N LYS A 27 31.00 -4.12 -0.64
CA LYS A 27 29.63 -4.48 -1.02
C LYS A 27 29.00 -3.40 -1.90
N PHE A 28 29.07 -2.13 -1.50
CA PHE A 28 28.53 -1.03 -2.29
C PHE A 28 29.18 -0.95 -3.68
N HIS A 29 30.51 -1.04 -3.76
CA HIS A 29 31.22 -1.00 -5.03
C HIS A 29 30.88 -2.19 -5.95
N ASN A 30 30.78 -3.39 -5.38
CA ASN A 30 30.37 -4.60 -6.11
C ASN A 30 28.92 -4.48 -6.61
N GLU A 31 28.01 -3.95 -5.79
CA GLU A 31 26.62 -3.70 -6.19
C GLU A 31 26.53 -2.63 -7.27
N ALA A 32 27.29 -1.54 -7.16
CA ALA A 32 27.33 -0.49 -8.18
C ALA A 32 27.85 -1.03 -9.52
N ALA A 33 28.88 -1.87 -9.51
CA ALA A 33 29.38 -2.53 -10.71
C ALA A 33 28.33 -3.48 -11.32
N ALA A 34 27.61 -4.24 -10.49
CA ALA A 34 26.53 -5.12 -10.94
C ALA A 34 25.34 -4.35 -11.51
N ALA A 35 24.91 -3.27 -10.86
CA ALA A 35 23.86 -2.38 -11.32
C ALA A 35 24.22 -1.72 -12.66
N LEU A 36 25.47 -1.27 -12.82
CA LEU A 36 25.97 -0.73 -14.09
C LEU A 36 25.93 -1.78 -15.21
N ARG A 37 26.32 -3.02 -14.91
CA ARG A 37 26.22 -4.13 -15.88
C ARG A 37 24.77 -4.37 -16.30
N ILE A 38 23.83 -4.37 -15.36
CA ILE A 38 22.39 -4.48 -15.68
C ILE A 38 21.95 -3.35 -16.62
N VAL A 39 22.33 -2.10 -16.35
CA VAL A 39 21.99 -0.97 -17.23
C VAL A 39 22.56 -1.21 -18.64
N LYS A 40 23.83 -1.62 -18.75
CA LYS A 40 24.50 -1.94 -20.03
C LYS A 40 23.79 -3.06 -20.79
N ASP A 41 23.46 -4.15 -20.11
CA ASP A 41 22.79 -5.31 -20.69
C ASP A 41 21.36 -4.99 -21.17
N ARG A 42 20.77 -3.89 -20.69
CA ARG A 42 19.41 -3.45 -21.01
C ARG A 42 19.33 -2.25 -21.96
N LEU A 43 20.46 -1.70 -22.43
CA LEU A 43 20.47 -0.53 -23.33
C LEU A 43 19.54 -0.70 -24.55
N CYS A 44 19.48 -1.90 -25.13
CA CYS A 44 18.66 -2.18 -26.32
C CYS A 44 17.15 -1.99 -26.13
N VAL A 45 16.63 -2.03 -24.89
CA VAL A 45 15.20 -1.81 -24.59
C VAL A 45 14.94 -0.42 -24.01
N LEU A 46 15.98 0.34 -23.65
CA LEU A 46 15.83 1.65 -23.02
C LEU A 46 15.44 2.76 -23.99
N GLY A 47 15.41 2.51 -25.30
CA GLY A 47 14.94 3.47 -26.31
C GLY A 47 13.49 3.91 -26.07
N GLU A 48 12.67 3.05 -25.45
CA GLU A 48 11.29 3.39 -25.06
C GLU A 48 11.17 4.50 -24.00
N VAL A 49 12.28 4.88 -23.35
CA VAL A 49 12.29 5.95 -22.34
C VAL A 49 12.25 7.33 -22.98
N GLU A 50 12.83 7.48 -24.19
CA GLU A 50 12.89 8.73 -24.96
C GLU A 50 13.37 9.93 -24.13
N ALA A 51 14.42 9.76 -23.32
CA ALA A 51 14.97 10.81 -22.46
C ALA A 51 16.45 10.62 -22.18
N LEU A 52 17.09 11.72 -21.78
CA LEU A 52 18.39 11.75 -21.13
C LEU A 52 18.21 11.52 -19.62
N VAL A 53 18.59 10.33 -19.17
CA VAL A 53 18.51 9.92 -17.76
C VAL A 53 19.86 10.15 -17.09
N LYS A 54 19.92 10.96 -16.03
CA LYS A 54 21.09 11.05 -15.15
C LYS A 54 20.90 10.18 -13.92
N LEU A 55 21.74 9.16 -13.78
CA LEU A 55 21.66 8.17 -12.71
C LEU A 55 22.89 8.24 -11.83
N THR A 56 22.70 8.42 -10.53
CA THR A 56 23.77 8.36 -9.54
C THR A 56 23.56 7.13 -8.66
N PHE A 57 24.55 6.23 -8.59
CA PHE A 57 24.53 5.17 -7.58
C PHE A 57 25.01 5.74 -6.25
N GLY A 58 24.15 5.73 -5.23
CA GLY A 58 24.49 6.28 -3.93
C GLY A 58 23.44 6.09 -2.85
N ASP A 59 23.86 6.35 -1.62
CA ASP A 59 23.05 6.42 -0.41
C ASP A 59 23.61 7.48 0.57
N THR A 60 23.23 7.40 1.84
CA THR A 60 23.68 8.34 2.87
C THR A 60 25.17 8.27 3.21
N THR A 61 25.87 7.22 2.75
CA THR A 61 27.26 6.92 3.11
C THR A 61 28.18 6.89 1.89
N TYR A 62 27.74 6.28 0.80
CA TYR A 62 28.55 6.09 -0.41
C TYR A 62 27.89 6.74 -1.62
N SER A 63 28.70 7.22 -2.56
CA SER A 63 28.21 7.82 -3.81
C SER A 63 29.26 7.70 -4.90
N ASN A 64 28.84 7.31 -6.10
CA ASN A 64 29.67 7.30 -7.30
C ASN A 64 29.43 8.56 -8.15
N PRO A 65 30.35 8.90 -9.08
CA PRO A 65 30.04 9.86 -10.14
C PRO A 65 28.78 9.45 -10.91
N PRO A 66 27.96 10.41 -11.38
CA PRO A 66 26.77 10.12 -12.16
C PRO A 66 27.16 9.52 -13.52
N ILE A 67 26.29 8.67 -14.04
CA ILE A 67 26.29 8.22 -15.43
C ILE A 67 25.06 8.77 -16.15
N PHE A 68 25.13 8.83 -17.47
CA PHE A 68 24.05 9.35 -18.31
C PHE A 68 23.65 8.30 -19.34
N ILE A 69 22.34 8.12 -19.50
CA ILE A 69 21.76 7.25 -20.51
C ILE A 69 20.98 8.15 -21.46
N ASP A 70 21.48 8.32 -22.68
CA ASP A 70 20.80 9.07 -23.73
C ASP A 70 19.97 8.12 -24.59
N ALA A 71 18.65 8.18 -24.42
CA ALA A 71 17.68 7.35 -25.12
C ALA A 71 16.83 8.14 -26.14
N HIS A 72 17.26 9.35 -26.56
CA HIS A 72 16.52 10.13 -27.56
C HIS A 72 16.66 9.59 -28.99
N GLU A 73 17.80 8.96 -29.29
CA GLU A 73 18.10 8.43 -30.61
C GLU A 73 17.72 6.94 -30.73
N SER A 74 17.67 6.43 -31.96
CA SER A 74 17.44 5.01 -32.23
C SER A 74 18.52 4.08 -31.63
N GLU A 75 19.69 4.62 -31.31
CA GLU A 75 20.77 3.93 -30.60
C GLU A 75 20.95 4.56 -29.22
N VAL A 76 20.62 3.80 -28.16
CA VAL A 76 20.78 4.26 -26.77
C VAL A 76 22.26 4.27 -26.40
N ARG A 77 22.76 5.40 -25.90
CA ARG A 77 24.16 5.56 -25.50
C ARG A 77 24.30 5.70 -23.98
N LEU A 78 25.30 5.01 -23.43
CA LEU A 78 25.76 5.21 -22.06
C LEU A 78 26.96 6.16 -22.09
N LEU A 79 26.90 7.24 -21.32
CA LEU A 79 27.88 8.32 -21.30
C LEU A 79 28.37 8.55 -19.86
N ASP A 80 29.65 8.86 -19.70
CA ASP A 80 30.23 9.25 -18.41
C ASP A 80 30.01 10.75 -18.11
N SER A 81 29.68 11.55 -19.13
CA SER A 81 29.37 12.98 -19.01
C SER A 81 28.54 13.48 -20.19
N VAL A 82 27.96 14.67 -20.03
CA VAL A 82 27.26 15.42 -21.08
C VAL A 82 27.91 16.79 -21.27
N ALA A 83 27.67 17.42 -22.42
CA ALA A 83 28.18 18.76 -22.69
C ALA A 83 27.67 19.78 -21.66
N ALA A 84 28.49 20.81 -21.37
CA ALA A 84 28.12 21.84 -20.41
C ALA A 84 26.81 22.55 -20.83
N GLY A 85 25.87 22.70 -19.89
CA GLY A 85 24.56 23.31 -20.12
C GLY A 85 23.48 22.37 -20.66
N VAL A 86 23.80 21.09 -20.93
CA VAL A 86 22.79 20.07 -21.22
C VAL A 86 22.18 19.58 -19.91
N GLU A 87 20.89 19.85 -19.71
CA GLU A 87 20.14 19.36 -18.55
C GLU A 87 19.50 17.99 -18.86
N PRO A 88 19.55 17.03 -17.92
CA PRO A 88 18.87 15.75 -18.08
C PRO A 88 17.35 15.94 -17.98
N ASP A 89 16.59 15.20 -18.81
CA ASP A 89 15.12 15.18 -18.71
C ASP A 89 14.65 14.61 -17.38
N VAL A 90 15.41 13.67 -16.83
CA VAL A 90 15.12 13.06 -15.55
C VAL A 90 16.40 12.64 -14.82
N GLN A 91 16.40 12.79 -13.49
CA GLN A 91 17.55 12.43 -12.67
C GLN A 91 17.15 11.84 -11.30
N VAL A 92 17.97 10.92 -10.81
CA VAL A 92 17.79 10.30 -9.49
C VAL A 92 19.11 9.79 -8.91
N THR A 93 19.26 9.87 -7.58
CA THR A 93 20.24 9.08 -6.83
C THR A 93 19.56 7.85 -6.24
N ILE A 94 20.08 6.66 -6.52
CA ILE A 94 19.48 5.40 -6.09
C ILE A 94 20.53 4.43 -5.55
N LYS A 95 20.14 3.62 -4.55
CA LYS A 95 20.96 2.50 -4.10
C LYS A 95 21.17 1.51 -5.26
N PRO A 96 22.40 1.08 -5.53
CA PRO A 96 22.65 0.11 -6.60
C PRO A 96 21.93 -1.23 -6.36
N GLU A 97 21.76 -1.64 -5.09
CA GLU A 97 20.96 -2.81 -4.70
C GLU A 97 19.51 -2.75 -5.26
N TYR A 98 18.89 -1.58 -5.36
CA TYR A 98 17.53 -1.48 -5.87
C TYR A 98 17.45 -1.80 -7.35
N ILE A 99 18.44 -1.41 -8.15
CA ILE A 99 18.52 -1.76 -9.57
C ILE A 99 18.62 -3.28 -9.75
N ILE A 100 19.44 -3.93 -8.92
CA ILE A 100 19.56 -5.40 -8.90
C ILE A 100 18.19 -6.02 -8.56
N ARG A 101 17.51 -5.51 -7.54
CA ARG A 101 16.21 -6.02 -7.09
C ARG A 101 15.07 -5.74 -8.08
N PHE A 102 15.11 -4.63 -8.83
CA PHE A 102 14.19 -4.38 -9.95
C PHE A 102 14.40 -5.42 -11.04
N HIS A 103 15.67 -5.66 -11.40
CA HIS A 103 16.06 -6.65 -12.40
C HIS A 103 15.56 -8.05 -12.05
N GLU A 104 15.72 -8.46 -10.80
CA GLU A 104 15.29 -9.76 -10.27
C GLU A 104 13.78 -9.85 -9.97
N GLY A 105 13.06 -8.72 -9.97
CA GLY A 105 11.63 -8.68 -9.64
C GLY A 105 11.34 -8.84 -8.14
N THR A 106 12.31 -8.58 -7.26
CA THR A 106 12.16 -8.67 -5.80
C THR A 106 11.82 -7.32 -5.14
N LEU A 107 11.80 -6.25 -5.93
CA LEU A 107 11.34 -4.92 -5.53
C LEU A 107 10.60 -4.28 -6.70
N ASP A 108 9.43 -3.68 -6.43
CA ASP A 108 8.72 -2.91 -7.44
C ASP A 108 9.46 -1.59 -7.72
N PRO A 109 9.68 -1.21 -8.99
CA PRO A 109 10.32 0.05 -9.36
C PRO A 109 9.72 1.29 -8.69
N ARG A 110 8.39 1.38 -8.61
CA ARG A 110 7.70 2.53 -7.99
C ARG A 110 8.01 2.58 -6.49
N MET A 111 8.03 1.43 -5.81
CA MET A 111 8.44 1.40 -4.41
C MET A 111 9.90 1.81 -4.23
N GLY A 112 10.83 1.22 -4.99
CA GLY A 112 12.25 1.51 -4.80
C GLY A 112 12.65 2.95 -5.14
N LEU A 113 12.02 3.56 -6.14
CA LEU A 113 12.30 4.95 -6.54
C LEU A 113 11.84 5.98 -5.49
N PHE A 114 10.77 5.72 -4.74
CA PHE A 114 10.20 6.70 -3.81
C PHE A 114 10.40 6.37 -2.33
N MET A 115 10.86 5.16 -1.99
CA MET A 115 11.00 4.73 -0.59
C MET A 115 12.02 5.58 0.17
N ASP A 116 13.22 5.78 -0.38
CA ASP A 116 14.28 6.54 0.28
C ASP A 116 14.13 8.05 0.10
N ALA A 117 13.38 8.50 -0.89
CA ALA A 117 13.08 9.91 -1.16
C ALA A 117 12.42 10.62 0.04
N ARG A 118 11.82 9.85 0.97
CA ARG A 118 11.22 10.37 2.21
C ARG A 118 12.23 10.77 3.28
N THR A 119 13.45 10.25 3.21
CA THR A 119 14.47 10.40 4.26
C THR A 119 15.82 10.88 3.73
N TYR A 120 16.03 10.87 2.41
CA TYR A 120 17.27 11.26 1.76
C TYR A 120 16.97 12.09 0.52
N GLU A 121 17.17 13.41 0.63
CA GLU A 121 16.82 14.40 -0.41
C GLU A 121 17.42 14.09 -1.80
N PRO A 122 18.68 13.64 -1.95
CA PRO A 122 19.24 13.30 -3.26
C PRO A 122 18.49 12.15 -3.98
N SER A 123 17.75 11.32 -3.24
CA SER A 123 16.91 10.27 -3.81
C SER A 123 15.55 10.73 -4.27
N ILE A 124 15.17 12.00 -4.07
CA ILE A 124 13.94 12.57 -4.65
C ILE A 124 14.13 12.66 -6.17
N PRO A 125 13.35 11.92 -6.99
CA PRO A 125 13.43 12.04 -8.45
C PRO A 125 13.11 13.46 -8.92
N LYS A 126 13.85 13.96 -9.90
CA LYS A 126 13.61 15.29 -10.51
C LYS A 126 13.44 15.17 -12.02
N GLY A 127 12.64 16.05 -12.61
CA GLY A 127 12.33 16.06 -14.04
C GLY A 127 11.09 15.22 -14.38
N ASN A 128 11.08 14.57 -15.54
CA ASN A 128 9.95 13.76 -16.01
C ASN A 128 9.92 12.39 -15.32
N VAL A 129 9.31 12.34 -14.12
CA VAL A 129 9.30 11.13 -13.27
C VAL A 129 8.61 9.91 -13.93
N PRO A 130 7.52 10.04 -14.70
CA PRO A 130 6.97 8.92 -15.49
C PRO A 130 8.02 8.22 -16.37
N LYS A 131 8.90 8.98 -17.04
CA LYS A 131 10.00 8.41 -17.83
C LYS A 131 11.01 7.65 -16.97
N LEU A 132 11.31 8.12 -15.75
CA LEU A 132 12.17 7.38 -14.82
C LEU A 132 11.53 6.09 -14.30
N ILE A 133 10.22 6.10 -14.04
CA ILE A 133 9.50 4.86 -13.70
C ILE A 133 9.61 3.88 -14.87
N ARG A 134 9.42 4.34 -16.11
CA ARG A 134 9.57 3.48 -17.29
C ARG A 134 10.99 2.96 -17.45
N PHE A 135 12.00 3.80 -17.24
CA PHE A 135 13.41 3.38 -17.20
C PHE A 135 13.61 2.24 -16.20
N ALA A 136 13.16 2.40 -14.95
CA ALA A 136 13.31 1.39 -13.91
C ALA A 136 12.50 0.11 -14.18
N ASP A 137 11.29 0.23 -14.75
CA ASP A 137 10.48 -0.89 -15.24
C ASP A 137 11.26 -1.71 -16.28
N LEU A 138 11.89 -1.03 -17.25
CA LEU A 138 12.67 -1.64 -18.33
C LEU A 138 14.00 -2.27 -17.88
N LEU A 139 14.46 -2.00 -16.66
CA LEU A 139 15.58 -2.75 -16.07
C LEU A 139 15.14 -4.13 -15.57
N SER A 140 13.84 -4.35 -15.32
CA SER A 140 13.30 -5.65 -14.87
C SER A 140 13.36 -6.71 -15.95
N LYS A 141 13.72 -7.97 -15.62
CA LYS A 141 13.69 -9.10 -16.59
C LYS A 141 12.31 -9.33 -17.19
N SER A 142 11.26 -8.94 -16.47
CA SER A 142 9.87 -8.97 -16.91
C SER A 142 9.26 -7.59 -16.65
N PRO A 143 9.48 -6.60 -17.54
CA PRO A 143 8.94 -5.26 -17.35
C PRO A 143 7.41 -5.32 -17.35
N PRO A 144 6.71 -4.53 -16.50
CA PRO A 144 5.27 -4.45 -16.56
C PRO A 144 4.81 -3.91 -17.91
N ARG A 145 3.71 -4.47 -18.41
CA ARG A 145 2.98 -3.88 -19.54
C ARG A 145 2.23 -2.65 -19.05
N LEU A 146 2.40 -1.53 -19.76
CA LEU A 146 1.67 -0.32 -19.41
C LEU A 146 0.18 -0.50 -19.66
N LEU A 147 -0.63 -0.06 -18.69
CA LEU A 147 -2.07 0.03 -18.84
C LEU A 147 -2.38 1.14 -19.85
N GLY A 148 -3.13 0.81 -20.90
CA GLY A 148 -3.70 1.80 -21.82
C GLY A 148 -5.02 2.36 -21.30
N GLU A 149 -5.66 3.22 -22.09
CA GLU A 149 -7.01 3.70 -21.79
C GLU A 149 -8.02 2.53 -21.73
N VAL A 150 -8.83 2.50 -20.67
CA VAL A 150 -9.88 1.48 -20.47
C VAL A 150 -10.98 1.57 -21.56
N GLY A 151 -10.94 2.59 -22.43
CA GLY A 151 -11.82 2.75 -23.60
C GLY A 151 -11.84 1.56 -24.57
N ASN A 152 -10.86 0.65 -24.50
CA ASN A 152 -10.82 -0.57 -25.31
C ASN A 152 -11.56 -1.79 -24.73
N LEU A 153 -12.38 -1.65 -23.68
CA LEU A 153 -13.32 -2.71 -23.24
C LEU A 153 -14.59 -2.77 -24.11
N HIS A 154 -14.44 -2.65 -25.44
CA HIS A 154 -15.58 -2.71 -26.37
C HIS A 154 -16.36 -4.02 -26.19
N GLY A 155 -17.61 -3.91 -25.77
CA GLY A 155 -18.54 -5.04 -25.61
C GLY A 155 -18.55 -5.72 -24.23
N ILE A 156 -17.78 -5.26 -23.26
CA ILE A 156 -17.80 -5.78 -21.89
C ILE A 156 -18.48 -4.77 -20.96
N SER A 157 -19.58 -5.17 -20.33
CA SER A 157 -20.28 -4.33 -19.33
C SER A 157 -19.47 -4.29 -18.03
N LEU A 158 -19.10 -3.09 -17.59
CA LEU A 158 -18.40 -2.87 -16.32
C LEU A 158 -19.32 -3.15 -15.13
N PRO A 159 -18.76 -3.54 -13.97
CA PRO A 159 -19.53 -3.74 -12.74
C PRO A 159 -20.46 -2.56 -12.45
N GLN A 160 -21.73 -2.87 -12.17
CA GLN A 160 -22.75 -1.92 -11.73
C GLN A 160 -23.24 -2.32 -10.34
N PRO A 161 -23.77 -1.37 -9.53
CA PRO A 161 -24.36 -1.70 -8.25
C PRO A 161 -25.43 -2.80 -8.37
N THR A 162 -25.23 -3.92 -7.68
CA THR A 162 -26.16 -5.06 -7.64
C THR A 162 -26.25 -5.67 -6.24
N GLU A 163 -27.38 -6.31 -5.93
CA GLU A 163 -27.56 -7.10 -4.70
C GLU A 163 -27.20 -8.59 -4.89
N ASP A 164 -26.94 -9.02 -6.14
CA ASP A 164 -26.50 -10.40 -6.44
C ASP A 164 -25.04 -10.61 -6.03
N ILE A 165 -24.82 -11.20 -4.86
CA ILE A 165 -23.49 -11.55 -4.34
C ILE A 165 -22.68 -12.44 -5.30
N GLU A 166 -23.32 -13.34 -6.05
CA GLU A 166 -22.60 -14.17 -7.01
C GLU A 166 -22.14 -13.34 -8.22
N GLN A 167 -22.89 -12.30 -8.61
CA GLN A 167 -22.41 -11.32 -9.58
C GLN A 167 -21.19 -10.55 -9.04
N ILE A 168 -21.22 -10.12 -7.77
CA ILE A 168 -20.07 -9.44 -7.13
C ILE A 168 -18.82 -10.32 -7.16
N LYS A 169 -18.96 -11.62 -6.88
CA LYS A 169 -17.85 -12.58 -6.98
C LYS A 169 -17.32 -12.71 -8.40
N ARG A 170 -18.22 -12.79 -9.41
CA ARG A 170 -17.83 -12.80 -10.83
C ARG A 170 -17.11 -11.51 -11.22
N ASP A 171 -17.57 -10.37 -10.75
CA ASP A 171 -16.97 -9.07 -11.01
C ASP A 171 -15.58 -8.94 -10.36
N LEU A 172 -15.41 -9.40 -9.12
CA LEU A 172 -14.10 -9.49 -8.47
C LEU A 172 -13.12 -10.37 -9.24
N ILE A 173 -13.55 -11.53 -9.74
CA ILE A 173 -12.70 -12.39 -10.57
C ILE A 173 -12.35 -11.69 -11.89
N HIS A 174 -13.34 -11.09 -12.55
CA HIS A 174 -13.16 -10.58 -13.91
C HIS A 174 -12.45 -9.21 -13.94
N PHE A 175 -12.90 -8.27 -13.12
CA PHE A 175 -12.48 -6.87 -13.09
C PHE A 175 -11.67 -6.49 -11.85
N GLY A 176 -11.64 -7.32 -10.82
CA GLY A 176 -10.88 -7.03 -9.58
C GLY A 176 -11.61 -6.12 -8.60
N TYR A 177 -12.84 -5.71 -8.93
CA TYR A 177 -13.74 -4.98 -8.03
C TYR A 177 -15.21 -5.34 -8.33
N GLY A 178 -16.08 -5.07 -7.37
CA GLY A 178 -17.54 -5.16 -7.51
C GLY A 178 -18.25 -4.13 -6.61
N LEU A 179 -19.53 -3.87 -6.91
CA LEU A 179 -20.34 -2.85 -6.24
C LEU A 179 -21.60 -3.48 -5.64
N VAL A 180 -21.60 -3.66 -4.32
CA VAL A 180 -22.74 -4.20 -3.58
C VAL A 180 -23.73 -3.06 -3.34
N LYS A 181 -24.85 -3.09 -4.05
CA LYS A 181 -25.94 -2.12 -3.89
C LYS A 181 -26.65 -2.35 -2.55
N ASN A 182 -27.08 -1.26 -1.91
CA ASN A 182 -27.86 -1.32 -0.66
C ASN A 182 -27.19 -2.17 0.42
N ALA A 183 -25.85 -2.17 0.48
CA ALA A 183 -25.11 -2.87 1.51
C ALA A 183 -25.48 -2.32 2.90
N LEU A 184 -25.61 -1.00 3.01
CA LEU A 184 -26.22 -0.35 4.18
C LEU A 184 -27.59 0.21 3.80
N SER A 185 -28.55 0.09 4.70
CA SER A 185 -29.81 0.82 4.63
C SER A 185 -29.60 2.32 4.87
N PRO A 186 -30.55 3.18 4.45
CA PRO A 186 -30.45 4.62 4.69
C PRO A 186 -30.23 4.98 6.17
N ARG A 187 -30.89 4.26 7.08
CA ARG A 187 -30.73 4.46 8.52
C ARG A 187 -29.32 4.11 9.01
N GLU A 188 -28.75 3.00 8.52
CA GLU A 188 -27.38 2.60 8.87
C GLU A 188 -26.36 3.58 8.29
N VAL A 189 -26.58 4.08 7.07
CA VAL A 189 -25.79 5.16 6.48
C VAL A 189 -25.79 6.39 7.40
N ASP A 190 -26.97 6.85 7.84
CA ASP A 190 -27.08 8.03 8.70
C ASP A 190 -26.32 7.86 10.02
N ILE A 191 -26.48 6.72 10.69
CA ILE A 191 -25.80 6.40 11.96
C ILE A 191 -24.28 6.44 11.77
N ILE A 192 -23.76 5.72 10.78
CA ILE A 192 -22.32 5.60 10.55
C ILE A 192 -21.73 6.93 10.04
N LYS A 193 -22.44 7.65 9.17
CA LYS A 193 -22.04 8.99 8.70
C LYS A 193 -21.94 9.96 9.86
N GLN A 194 -22.96 10.03 10.72
CA GLN A 194 -22.95 10.90 11.89
C GLN A 194 -21.75 10.60 12.79
N ALA A 195 -21.52 9.33 13.14
CA ALA A 195 -20.39 8.90 13.96
C ALA A 195 -19.03 9.30 13.35
N VAL A 196 -18.83 9.10 12.04
CA VAL A 196 -17.60 9.51 11.35
C VAL A 196 -17.39 11.02 11.42
N LEU A 197 -18.44 11.82 11.17
CA LEU A 197 -18.34 13.28 11.18
C LEU A 197 -18.12 13.84 12.60
N GLU A 198 -18.79 13.29 13.60
CA GLU A 198 -18.61 13.65 15.02
C GLU A 198 -17.20 13.32 15.50
N GLN A 199 -16.71 12.11 15.22
CA GLN A 199 -15.35 11.71 15.56
C GLN A 199 -14.31 12.56 14.82
N ALA A 200 -14.53 12.87 13.55
CA ALA A 200 -13.66 13.76 12.79
C ALA A 200 -13.62 15.17 13.40
N ALA A 201 -14.77 15.70 13.84
CA ALA A 201 -14.84 16.99 14.54
C ALA A 201 -14.11 16.95 15.90
N GLY A 202 -14.30 15.87 16.66
CA GLY A 202 -13.63 15.66 17.94
C GLY A 202 -12.10 15.62 17.81
N GLU A 203 -11.57 14.96 16.78
CA GLU A 203 -10.13 14.93 16.52
C GLU A 203 -9.55 16.29 16.14
N ARG A 204 -10.32 17.09 15.37
CA ARG A 204 -9.92 18.48 15.05
C ARG A 204 -9.89 19.32 16.33
N GLN A 205 -10.93 19.23 17.16
CA GLN A 205 -10.99 19.96 18.43
C GLN A 205 -9.89 19.52 19.41
N GLY A 206 -9.54 18.24 19.42
CA GLY A 206 -8.49 17.68 20.25
C GLY A 206 -7.07 17.88 19.72
N GLY A 207 -6.89 18.46 18.53
CA GLY A 207 -5.57 18.68 17.93
C GLY A 207 -4.84 17.41 17.48
N VAL A 208 -5.56 16.32 17.24
CA VAL A 208 -5.00 15.01 16.84
C VAL A 208 -5.47 14.55 15.45
N ALA A 209 -6.21 15.40 14.73
CA ALA A 209 -6.66 15.11 13.38
C ALA A 209 -5.50 14.90 12.41
N THR A 210 -5.66 13.92 11.51
CA THR A 210 -4.70 13.64 10.44
C THR A 210 -5.27 14.09 9.10
N PHE A 211 -4.50 14.87 8.34
CA PHE A 211 -4.92 15.43 7.06
C PHE A 211 -4.06 14.94 5.88
N ASP A 212 -4.68 14.74 4.72
CA ASP A 212 -4.01 14.40 3.46
C ASP A 212 -4.72 15.04 2.24
N GLY A 213 -4.35 14.64 1.01
CA GLY A 213 -5.03 15.10 -0.21
C GLY A 213 -4.34 16.26 -0.93
N GLY A 214 -3.02 16.39 -0.80
CA GLY A 214 -2.21 17.42 -1.46
C GLY A 214 -1.61 18.42 -0.48
N PRO A 215 -0.96 19.49 -0.98
CA PRO A 215 -0.24 20.46 -0.16
C PRO A 215 -1.10 21.10 0.96
N GLU A 216 -2.37 21.37 0.67
CA GLU A 216 -3.30 22.01 1.61
C GLU A 216 -4.00 21.02 2.55
N GLY A 217 -3.78 19.71 2.39
CA GLY A 217 -4.36 18.67 3.26
C GLY A 217 -5.89 18.73 3.45
N PRO A 218 -6.72 18.89 2.39
CA PRO A 218 -8.17 19.09 2.57
C PRO A 218 -8.91 17.86 3.11
N ASN A 219 -8.39 16.65 2.85
CA ASN A 219 -9.01 15.41 3.30
C ASN A 219 -8.67 15.12 4.76
N GLN A 220 -9.57 14.48 5.49
CA GLN A 220 -9.30 14.01 6.84
C GLN A 220 -9.35 12.49 6.93
N ARG A 221 -8.31 11.90 7.53
CA ARG A 221 -8.22 10.47 7.88
C ARG A 221 -8.60 10.26 9.34
N ILE A 222 -9.44 9.26 9.58
CA ILE A 222 -9.83 8.81 10.92
C ILE A 222 -9.36 7.36 11.06
N TRP A 223 -8.24 7.17 11.75
CA TRP A 223 -7.62 5.85 11.93
C TRP A 223 -8.27 5.04 13.04
N ASN A 224 -8.10 3.72 13.05
CA ASN A 224 -8.43 2.86 14.19
C ASN A 224 -9.87 3.07 14.75
N LEU A 225 -10.88 3.05 13.88
CA LEU A 225 -12.29 3.33 14.24
C LEU A 225 -12.87 2.37 15.28
N ILE A 226 -12.27 1.19 15.44
CA ILE A 226 -12.71 0.21 16.45
C ILE A 226 -12.73 0.80 17.88
N ASN A 227 -11.91 1.81 18.14
CA ASN A 227 -11.85 2.48 19.43
C ASN A 227 -12.82 3.67 19.58
N LYS A 228 -13.59 3.99 18.53
CA LYS A 228 -14.19 5.33 18.35
C LYS A 228 -15.71 5.31 18.30
N GLY A 229 -16.34 4.16 18.56
CA GLY A 229 -17.79 4.03 18.53
C GLY A 229 -18.23 2.57 18.44
N ASP A 230 -19.40 2.27 19.00
CA ASP A 230 -19.94 0.90 19.06
C ASP A 230 -20.53 0.50 17.71
N GLU A 231 -21.06 1.46 16.97
CA GLU A 231 -21.51 1.32 15.59
C GLU A 231 -20.41 0.80 14.64
N PHE A 232 -19.13 1.13 14.89
CA PHE A 232 -18.01 0.59 14.11
C PHE A 232 -17.68 -0.86 14.49
N ILE A 233 -17.90 -1.25 15.75
CA ILE A 233 -17.79 -2.64 16.21
C ILE A 233 -18.94 -3.46 15.61
N ASP A 234 -20.15 -2.90 15.60
CA ASP A 234 -21.36 -3.53 15.10
C ASP A 234 -21.32 -3.73 13.58
N LEU A 235 -20.70 -2.80 12.83
CA LEU A 235 -20.46 -2.95 11.40
C LEU A 235 -19.66 -4.23 11.06
N LEU A 236 -18.85 -4.77 11.99
CA LEU A 236 -18.13 -6.03 11.79
C LEU A 236 -19.05 -7.28 11.84
N ASN A 237 -20.33 -7.11 12.20
CA ASN A 237 -21.35 -8.15 12.08
C ASN A 237 -21.98 -8.21 10.68
N HIS A 238 -21.59 -7.32 9.76
CA HIS A 238 -22.22 -7.22 8.45
C HIS A 238 -22.07 -8.51 7.61
N PRO A 239 -23.17 -9.07 7.05
CA PRO A 239 -23.16 -10.38 6.38
C PRO A 239 -22.30 -10.43 5.11
N LEU A 240 -22.05 -9.28 4.46
CA LEU A 240 -21.10 -9.18 3.34
C LEU A 240 -19.69 -9.71 3.70
N ILE A 241 -19.27 -9.52 4.96
CA ILE A 241 -17.97 -10.04 5.43
C ILE A 241 -17.97 -11.57 5.33
N ASP A 242 -19.04 -12.23 5.79
CA ASP A 242 -19.15 -13.69 5.76
C ASP A 242 -19.28 -14.24 4.34
N ALA A 243 -19.95 -13.49 3.45
CA ALA A 243 -20.17 -13.91 2.07
C ALA A 243 -18.91 -13.83 1.18
N ILE A 244 -18.04 -12.85 1.45
CA ILE A 244 -16.91 -12.52 0.57
C ILE A 244 -15.56 -12.91 1.16
N ILE A 245 -15.31 -12.63 2.44
CA ILE A 245 -13.95 -12.70 3.00
C ILE A 245 -13.43 -14.14 3.06
N PRO A 246 -14.16 -15.14 3.59
CA PRO A 246 -13.71 -16.54 3.57
C PRO A 246 -13.54 -17.07 2.15
N TRP A 247 -14.45 -16.71 1.24
CA TRP A 247 -14.39 -17.13 -0.16
C TRP A 247 -13.14 -16.59 -0.88
N PHE A 248 -12.77 -15.33 -0.64
CA PHE A 248 -11.68 -14.67 -1.35
C PHE A 248 -10.30 -14.84 -0.69
N LEU A 249 -10.22 -14.63 0.63
CA LEU A 249 -8.97 -14.64 1.40
C LEU A 249 -8.70 -15.97 2.12
N GLY A 250 -9.67 -16.88 2.11
CA GLY A 250 -9.60 -18.13 2.86
C GLY A 250 -9.92 -17.95 4.34
N ASP A 251 -9.77 -19.03 5.09
CA ASP A 251 -10.10 -19.05 6.50
C ASP A 251 -9.19 -18.14 7.34
N HIS A 252 -9.77 -17.59 8.41
CA HIS A 252 -9.06 -16.81 9.42
C HIS A 252 -8.38 -15.52 8.90
N ALA A 253 -8.87 -14.97 7.78
CA ALA A 253 -8.53 -13.61 7.40
C ALA A 253 -8.84 -12.64 8.55
N HIS A 254 -8.01 -11.61 8.70
CA HIS A 254 -8.10 -10.63 9.77
C HIS A 254 -8.01 -9.22 9.21
N ILE A 255 -8.46 -8.25 9.99
CA ILE A 255 -8.45 -6.83 9.65
C ILE A 255 -7.01 -6.33 9.72
N SER A 256 -6.58 -5.70 8.64
CA SER A 256 -5.32 -4.97 8.56
C SER A 256 -5.50 -3.53 9.04
N THR A 257 -6.59 -2.88 8.62
CA THR A 257 -6.98 -1.54 9.09
C THR A 257 -8.50 -1.37 9.02
N LEU A 258 -9.06 -0.63 9.98
CA LEU A 258 -10.44 -0.15 9.94
C LEU A 258 -10.43 1.36 10.18
N SER A 259 -10.66 2.13 9.12
CA SER A 259 -10.54 3.59 9.12
C SER A 259 -11.67 4.26 8.36
N ALA A 260 -11.77 5.59 8.43
CA ALA A 260 -12.56 6.40 7.53
C ALA A 260 -11.70 7.43 6.80
N ASN A 261 -12.12 7.79 5.60
CA ASN A 261 -11.56 8.91 4.85
C ASN A 261 -12.68 9.86 4.45
N ILE A 262 -12.50 11.16 4.75
CA ILE A 262 -13.41 12.22 4.33
C ILE A 262 -12.71 13.01 3.23
N THR A 263 -13.09 12.76 1.99
CA THR A 263 -12.56 13.52 0.84
C THR A 263 -13.29 14.84 0.70
N ARG A 264 -12.56 15.94 0.48
CA ARG A 264 -13.14 17.30 0.34
C ARG A 264 -12.71 17.98 -0.97
N PRO A 265 -13.45 19.00 -1.43
CA PRO A 265 -13.12 19.70 -2.66
C PRO A 265 -11.70 20.28 -2.63
N GLY A 266 -11.01 20.21 -3.77
CA GLY A 266 -9.65 20.71 -3.91
C GLY A 266 -8.56 19.69 -3.58
N ASN A 267 -8.91 18.44 -3.25
CA ASN A 267 -7.89 17.42 -3.07
C ASN A 267 -7.21 17.05 -4.39
N VAL A 268 -5.92 16.78 -4.30
CA VAL A 268 -5.15 16.12 -5.34
C VAL A 268 -5.42 14.61 -5.25
N PRO A 269 -5.55 13.89 -6.39
CA PRO A 269 -5.66 12.44 -6.36
C PRO A 269 -4.45 11.83 -5.65
N MET A 270 -4.68 10.70 -4.97
CA MET A 270 -3.56 9.91 -4.46
C MET A 270 -2.72 9.38 -5.64
N GLN A 271 -1.46 9.06 -5.38
CA GLN A 271 -0.70 8.28 -6.35
C GLN A 271 -1.45 6.98 -6.64
N LEU A 272 -1.60 6.60 -7.90
CA LEU A 272 -2.07 5.28 -8.28
C LEU A 272 -1.20 4.23 -7.62
N HIS A 273 -1.83 3.27 -6.95
CA HIS A 273 -1.15 2.23 -6.20
C HIS A 273 -1.97 0.94 -6.19
N THR A 274 -1.31 -0.10 -5.70
CA THR A 274 -1.94 -1.31 -5.21
C THR A 274 -1.67 -1.36 -3.71
N ASP A 275 -2.64 -1.82 -2.92
CA ASP A 275 -2.47 -1.96 -1.46
C ASP A 275 -1.49 -3.09 -1.10
N GLN A 276 -1.09 -3.88 -2.09
CA GLN A 276 -0.04 -4.88 -1.98
C GLN A 276 1.37 -4.39 -2.34
N SER A 277 1.54 -3.17 -2.84
CA SER A 277 2.83 -2.63 -3.30
C SER A 277 3.97 -2.77 -2.26
N SER A 278 3.65 -2.61 -0.97
CA SER A 278 4.61 -2.73 0.13
C SER A 278 4.99 -4.17 0.51
N LYS A 279 4.26 -5.18 0.01
CA LYS A 279 4.52 -6.60 0.30
C LYS A 279 5.60 -7.11 -0.64
N THR A 280 6.86 -7.06 -0.17
CA THR A 280 8.03 -7.49 -0.94
C THR A 280 8.40 -8.95 -0.64
N PRO A 281 8.78 -9.76 -1.67
CA PRO A 281 8.80 -9.43 -3.09
C PRO A 281 7.38 -9.28 -3.66
N PRO A 282 7.16 -8.44 -4.71
CA PRO A 282 5.83 -8.19 -5.26
C PRO A 282 5.04 -9.47 -5.59
N GLN A 283 3.84 -9.60 -5.01
CA GLN A 283 2.96 -10.77 -5.16
C GLN A 283 1.82 -10.46 -6.12
N ARG A 284 1.89 -11.02 -7.34
CA ARG A 284 0.92 -10.77 -8.42
C ARG A 284 -0.10 -11.89 -8.59
N GLU A 285 0.28 -13.13 -8.29
CA GLU A 285 -0.58 -14.30 -8.44
C GLU A 285 -1.50 -14.54 -7.24
N LEU A 286 -1.16 -13.97 -6.08
CA LEU A 286 -1.91 -14.15 -4.85
C LEU A 286 -2.38 -12.79 -4.30
N ALA A 287 -3.70 -12.62 -4.20
CA ALA A 287 -4.28 -11.52 -3.44
C ALA A 287 -4.01 -11.75 -1.94
N MET A 288 -3.25 -10.87 -1.32
CA MET A 288 -2.91 -10.87 0.11
C MET A 288 -3.95 -10.15 0.97
N GLY A 289 -4.84 -9.37 0.34
CA GLY A 289 -5.91 -8.67 1.02
C GLY A 289 -7.05 -8.27 0.09
N LEU A 290 -8.11 -7.76 0.71
CA LEU A 290 -9.31 -7.27 0.07
C LEU A 290 -9.85 -6.09 0.87
N ASN A 291 -10.29 -5.04 0.18
CA ASN A 291 -11.01 -3.94 0.80
C ASN A 291 -12.51 -4.08 0.60
N ILE A 292 -13.26 -3.72 1.63
CA ILE A 292 -14.69 -3.41 1.58
C ILE A 292 -14.81 -1.96 2.02
N SER A 293 -15.32 -1.09 1.16
CA SER A 293 -15.50 0.33 1.50
C SER A 293 -16.96 0.75 1.35
N PHE A 294 -17.54 1.27 2.42
CA PHE A 294 -18.95 1.66 2.47
C PHE A 294 -19.11 3.15 2.18
N TYR A 295 -19.91 3.47 1.17
CA TYR A 295 -20.25 4.84 0.80
C TYR A 295 -21.32 5.37 1.73
N LEU A 296 -21.04 6.52 2.37
CA LEU A 296 -21.94 7.16 3.32
C LEU A 296 -22.70 8.34 2.70
N VAL A 297 -22.40 8.64 1.44
CA VAL A 297 -23.06 9.63 0.58
C VAL A 297 -23.05 9.09 -0.85
N ASP A 298 -23.88 9.65 -1.73
CA ASP A 298 -23.80 9.35 -3.16
C ASP A 298 -22.39 9.64 -3.65
N THR A 299 -21.73 8.62 -4.19
CA THR A 299 -20.33 8.68 -4.59
C THR A 299 -20.25 8.66 -6.11
N THR A 300 -19.74 9.75 -6.67
CA THR A 300 -19.70 10.01 -8.12
C THR A 300 -18.29 10.42 -8.54
N ASN A 301 -18.06 10.45 -9.86
CA ASN A 301 -16.82 10.96 -10.44
C ASN A 301 -16.52 12.40 -9.99
N VAL A 302 -17.56 13.21 -9.75
CA VAL A 302 -17.42 14.63 -9.39
C VAL A 302 -16.93 14.80 -7.96
N ASN A 303 -17.42 14.02 -7.00
CA ASN A 303 -17.03 14.17 -5.58
C ASN A 303 -15.88 13.24 -5.15
N GLY A 304 -15.16 12.67 -6.13
CA GLY A 304 -13.93 11.92 -5.89
C GLY A 304 -14.13 10.44 -5.58
N ALA A 305 -15.08 9.78 -6.26
CA ALA A 305 -15.18 8.31 -6.25
C ALA A 305 -13.83 7.64 -6.45
N THR A 306 -13.64 6.48 -5.82
CA THR A 306 -12.44 5.67 -6.01
C THR A 306 -12.29 5.35 -7.50
N ARG A 307 -11.11 5.64 -8.04
CA ARG A 307 -10.74 5.41 -9.43
C ARG A 307 -10.03 4.08 -9.54
N VAL A 308 -10.43 3.22 -10.47
CA VAL A 308 -9.88 1.87 -10.65
C VAL A 308 -9.48 1.60 -12.09
N TYR A 309 -8.52 0.70 -12.29
CA TYR A 309 -8.23 0.10 -13.59
C TYR A 309 -8.81 -1.32 -13.63
N PRO A 310 -9.99 -1.53 -14.23
CA PRO A 310 -10.63 -2.85 -14.27
C PRO A 310 -9.70 -3.91 -14.88
N GLY A 311 -9.57 -5.06 -14.22
CA GLY A 311 -8.75 -6.18 -14.66
C GLY A 311 -7.24 -6.03 -14.38
N SER A 312 -6.80 -4.90 -13.83
CA SER A 312 -5.38 -4.66 -13.57
C SER A 312 -4.78 -5.50 -12.44
N HIS A 313 -5.61 -6.21 -11.68
CA HIS A 313 -5.19 -7.24 -10.73
C HIS A 313 -4.62 -8.50 -11.41
N LYS A 314 -4.77 -8.62 -12.74
CA LYS A 314 -4.29 -9.75 -13.55
C LYS A 314 -2.96 -9.41 -14.22
N GLY A 315 -1.95 -10.20 -13.88
CA GLY A 315 -0.63 -10.17 -14.53
C GLY A 315 0.24 -8.99 -14.11
N ASN A 316 1.35 -8.81 -14.83
CA ASN A 316 2.32 -7.77 -14.55
C ASN A 316 2.01 -6.51 -15.37
N VAL A 317 1.08 -5.70 -14.85
CA VAL A 317 0.67 -4.44 -15.47
C VAL A 317 0.85 -3.29 -14.50
N ALA A 318 1.03 -2.08 -15.05
CA ALA A 318 1.10 -0.87 -14.26
C ALA A 318 0.69 0.36 -15.08
N PRO A 319 0.19 1.44 -14.46
CA PRO A 319 -0.05 2.70 -15.15
C PRO A 319 1.26 3.33 -15.62
N GLY A 320 1.21 4.02 -16.76
CA GLY A 320 2.33 4.79 -17.31
C GLY A 320 2.67 6.04 -16.51
N ASP A 321 1.67 6.66 -15.89
CA ASP A 321 1.80 7.79 -14.99
C ASP A 321 0.98 7.51 -13.72
N ILE A 322 1.63 7.57 -12.56
CA ILE A 322 1.00 7.27 -11.26
C ILE A 322 0.35 8.50 -10.60
N TRP A 323 0.48 9.70 -11.17
CA TRP A 323 -0.07 10.94 -10.60
C TRP A 323 -1.35 11.40 -11.28
N THR A 324 -1.72 10.77 -12.40
CA THR A 324 -2.97 11.04 -13.11
C THR A 324 -4.04 9.99 -12.82
N VAL A 325 -5.30 10.38 -12.99
CA VAL A 325 -6.45 9.47 -12.98
C VAL A 325 -6.94 9.15 -14.39
N GLU A 326 -6.30 9.67 -15.43
CA GLU A 326 -6.60 9.34 -16.82
C GLU A 326 -6.51 7.84 -17.06
N GLY A 327 -7.31 7.32 -17.99
CA GLY A 327 -7.41 5.88 -18.26
C GLY A 327 -8.16 5.04 -17.22
N SER A 328 -8.32 5.50 -15.97
CA SER A 328 -9.11 4.80 -14.94
C SER A 328 -10.62 5.09 -15.03
N ILE A 329 -11.44 4.32 -14.29
CA ILE A 329 -12.91 4.46 -14.22
C ILE A 329 -13.33 4.76 -12.78
N PRO A 330 -14.32 5.64 -12.54
CA PRO A 330 -14.84 5.87 -11.19
C PRO A 330 -15.76 4.70 -10.77
N ALA A 331 -15.56 4.18 -9.57
CA ALA A 331 -16.45 3.22 -8.93
C ALA A 331 -17.63 3.99 -8.30
N GLU A 332 -18.63 4.31 -9.09
CA GLU A 332 -19.77 5.14 -8.65
C GLU A 332 -20.88 4.30 -8.02
N GLY A 333 -21.62 4.89 -7.08
CA GLY A 333 -22.78 4.26 -6.47
C GLY A 333 -23.49 5.17 -5.48
N PRO A 334 -24.80 4.97 -5.26
CA PRO A 334 -25.56 5.72 -4.26
C PRO A 334 -25.05 5.43 -2.84
N ALA A 335 -25.39 6.30 -1.90
CA ALA A 335 -25.15 6.08 -0.48
C ALA A 335 -25.65 4.69 -0.04
N GLY A 336 -24.88 4.02 0.81
CA GLY A 336 -25.13 2.64 1.23
C GLY A 336 -24.57 1.57 0.28
N THR A 337 -23.99 1.95 -0.86
CA THR A 337 -23.21 1.02 -1.69
C THR A 337 -21.91 0.64 -0.98
N ALA A 338 -21.51 -0.64 -1.06
CA ALA A 338 -20.17 -1.06 -0.70
C ALA A 338 -19.35 -1.41 -1.96
N VAL A 339 -18.23 -0.72 -2.17
CA VAL A 339 -17.24 -1.15 -3.16
C VAL A 339 -16.31 -2.19 -2.54
N VAL A 340 -16.14 -3.31 -3.23
CA VAL A 340 -15.25 -4.39 -2.80
C VAL A 340 -14.17 -4.52 -3.85
N PHE A 341 -12.89 -4.55 -3.46
CA PHE A 341 -11.80 -4.65 -4.44
C PHE A 341 -10.57 -5.41 -3.94
N ASP A 342 -9.93 -6.11 -4.89
CA ASP A 342 -8.69 -6.86 -4.74
C ASP A 342 -7.52 -5.91 -4.48
N ASN A 343 -6.68 -6.21 -3.50
CA ASN A 343 -5.51 -5.39 -3.18
C ASN A 343 -4.45 -5.29 -4.29
N ARG A 344 -4.51 -6.15 -5.31
CA ARG A 344 -3.68 -6.07 -6.52
C ARG A 344 -4.23 -5.09 -7.56
N LEU A 345 -5.47 -4.65 -7.42
CA LEU A 345 -6.11 -3.72 -8.34
C LEU A 345 -5.43 -2.35 -8.25
N TRP A 346 -5.01 -1.80 -9.39
CA TRP A 346 -4.54 -0.43 -9.46
C TRP A 346 -5.70 0.52 -9.25
N HIS A 347 -5.56 1.38 -8.23
CA HIS A 347 -6.61 2.30 -7.84
C HIS A 347 -6.04 3.58 -7.20
N THR A 348 -6.90 4.59 -7.04
CA THR A 348 -6.60 5.84 -6.33
C THR A 348 -7.88 6.51 -5.84
N THR A 349 -7.76 7.41 -4.86
CA THR A 349 -8.85 8.32 -4.50
C THR A 349 -9.02 9.36 -5.61
N GLY A 350 -10.23 9.50 -6.14
CA GLY A 350 -10.53 10.49 -7.18
C GLY A 350 -10.43 11.94 -6.66
N PRO A 351 -10.19 12.92 -7.55
CA PRO A 351 -10.28 14.32 -7.19
C PRO A 351 -11.74 14.70 -6.92
N ASN A 352 -12.00 15.29 -5.76
CA ASN A 352 -13.28 15.91 -5.43
C ASN A 352 -13.28 17.33 -5.98
N ARG A 353 -14.17 17.54 -6.95
CA ARG A 353 -14.40 18.78 -7.69
C ARG A 353 -15.81 19.31 -7.46
N ALA A 354 -16.53 18.79 -6.45
CA ALA A 354 -17.88 19.22 -6.15
C ALA A 354 -17.90 20.69 -5.70
N THR A 355 -18.82 21.47 -6.25
CA THR A 355 -19.06 22.88 -5.90
C THR A 355 -20.45 23.12 -5.32
N GLU A 356 -21.32 22.11 -5.39
CA GLU A 356 -22.70 22.13 -4.90
C GLU A 356 -23.08 20.74 -4.36
N GLY A 357 -24.19 20.68 -3.60
CA GLY A 357 -24.63 19.46 -2.95
C GLY A 357 -23.73 19.04 -1.78
N GLU A 358 -23.53 17.73 -1.64
CA GLU A 358 -22.73 17.15 -0.57
C GLU A 358 -21.23 17.28 -0.88
N LEU A 359 -20.57 18.25 -0.24
CA LEU A 359 -19.17 18.57 -0.51
C LEU A 359 -18.19 17.58 0.14
N GLU A 360 -18.53 17.05 1.32
CA GLU A 360 -17.73 16.05 2.01
C GLU A 360 -18.14 14.64 1.59
N ARG A 361 -17.16 13.80 1.22
CA ARG A 361 -17.38 12.39 0.89
C ARG A 361 -16.74 11.48 1.93
N PRO A 362 -17.44 11.21 3.04
CA PRO A 362 -17.00 10.22 4.03
C PRO A 362 -17.21 8.79 3.51
N VAL A 363 -16.19 7.95 3.69
CA VAL A 363 -16.23 6.52 3.37
C VAL A 363 -15.55 5.72 4.48
N ILE A 364 -16.18 4.60 4.89
CA ILE A 364 -15.52 3.60 5.74
C ILE A 364 -14.61 2.74 4.88
N LEU A 365 -13.39 2.50 5.34
CA LEU A 365 -12.41 1.61 4.72
C LEU A 365 -12.16 0.43 5.65
N LEU A 366 -12.69 -0.74 5.29
CA LEU A 366 -12.49 -1.99 6.00
C LEU A 366 -11.57 -2.90 5.16
N HIS A 367 -10.31 -2.97 5.57
CA HIS A 367 -9.26 -3.72 4.86
C HIS A 367 -8.97 -5.04 5.56
N PHE A 368 -9.20 -6.16 4.89
CA PHE A 368 -8.82 -7.50 5.36
C PHE A 368 -7.55 -7.99 4.66
N VAL A 369 -6.79 -8.80 5.38
CA VAL A 369 -5.62 -9.53 4.87
C VAL A 369 -5.68 -11.01 5.24
N ARG A 370 -4.98 -11.84 4.48
CA ARG A 370 -4.84 -13.27 4.78
C ARG A 370 -4.22 -13.47 6.16
N SER A 371 -4.53 -14.60 6.79
CA SER A 371 -4.11 -14.96 8.14
C SER A 371 -2.60 -14.84 8.43
N PHE A 372 -1.75 -15.10 7.43
CA PHE A 372 -0.29 -15.03 7.55
C PHE A 372 0.32 -13.65 7.20
N VAL A 373 -0.50 -12.69 6.76
CA VAL A 373 -0.04 -11.35 6.37
C VAL A 373 -0.11 -10.44 7.59
N ARG A 374 0.99 -9.76 7.91
CA ARG A 374 0.99 -8.75 8.98
C ARG A 374 -0.02 -7.61 8.68
N ALA A 375 -0.87 -7.31 9.65
CA ALA A 375 -1.78 -6.17 9.67
C ALA A 375 -1.05 -4.82 9.51
N GLY A 376 -1.70 -3.86 8.85
CA GLY A 376 -1.19 -2.49 8.68
C GLY A 376 -1.15 -1.72 9.99
N GLU A 377 -2.21 -1.80 10.79
CA GLU A 377 -2.23 -1.32 12.16
C GLU A 377 -1.75 -2.40 13.14
N ASN A 378 -1.00 -1.99 14.17
CA ASN A 378 -0.61 -2.89 15.25
C ASN A 378 -1.72 -2.96 16.32
N HIS A 379 -2.74 -3.78 16.07
CA HIS A 379 -3.93 -3.89 16.93
C HIS A 379 -3.62 -4.31 18.37
N TYR A 380 -2.53 -5.05 18.61
CA TYR A 380 -2.10 -5.38 19.98
C TYR A 380 -1.62 -4.16 20.78
N LEU A 381 -1.25 -3.07 20.11
CA LEU A 381 -0.88 -1.81 20.78
C LEU A 381 -1.97 -0.76 20.64
N SER A 382 -2.67 -0.74 19.51
CA SER A 382 -3.61 0.33 19.18
C SER A 382 -5.00 0.11 19.76
N LEU A 383 -5.42 -1.13 20.04
CA LEU A 383 -6.72 -1.41 20.65
C LEU A 383 -6.73 -1.03 22.13
N ARG A 384 -7.69 -0.21 22.55
CA ARG A 384 -7.81 0.17 23.97
C ARG A 384 -8.27 -1.02 24.81
N LYS A 385 -7.80 -1.11 26.05
CA LYS A 385 -8.12 -2.22 26.97
C LYS A 385 -9.62 -2.34 27.27
N ASP A 386 -10.31 -1.22 27.44
CA ASP A 386 -11.76 -1.16 27.68
C ASP A 386 -12.57 -1.66 26.47
N VAL A 387 -12.10 -1.34 25.26
CA VAL A 387 -12.69 -1.84 24.01
C VAL A 387 -12.40 -3.34 23.84
N GLU A 388 -11.15 -3.77 23.99
CA GLU A 388 -10.73 -5.19 23.92
C GLU A 388 -11.56 -6.07 24.86
N ALA A 389 -11.81 -5.60 26.09
CA ALA A 389 -12.55 -6.34 27.11
C ALA A 389 -13.99 -6.66 26.71
N LYS A 390 -14.66 -5.78 25.95
CA LYS A 390 -16.04 -5.99 25.51
C LYS A 390 -16.19 -6.67 24.15
N LEU A 391 -15.11 -6.82 23.37
CA LEU A 391 -15.20 -7.45 22.05
C LEU A 391 -15.67 -8.92 22.16
N PRO A 392 -16.72 -9.30 21.40
CA PRO A 392 -17.08 -10.70 21.23
C PRO A 392 -16.00 -11.49 20.48
N ASP A 393 -16.09 -12.81 20.52
CA ASP A 393 -15.14 -13.73 19.87
C ASP A 393 -14.98 -13.46 18.37
N ARG A 394 -16.06 -13.10 17.68
CA ARG A 394 -16.03 -12.74 16.25
C ARG A 394 -15.08 -11.57 16.00
N GLN A 395 -15.28 -10.45 16.70
CA GLN A 395 -14.46 -9.26 16.55
C GLN A 395 -13.02 -9.52 17.00
N LYS A 396 -12.83 -10.23 18.12
CA LYS A 396 -11.49 -10.67 18.56
C LYS A 396 -10.77 -11.47 17.48
N ALA A 397 -11.48 -12.32 16.74
CA ALA A 397 -10.88 -13.09 15.65
C ALA A 397 -10.41 -12.19 14.51
N PHE A 398 -11.20 -11.18 14.15
CA PHE A 398 -10.82 -10.19 13.14
C PHE A 398 -9.63 -9.32 13.53
N PHE A 399 -9.33 -9.16 14.82
CA PHE A 399 -8.15 -8.41 15.27
C PHE A 399 -6.95 -9.30 15.68
N GLY A 400 -6.93 -10.57 15.23
CA GLY A 400 -5.78 -11.46 15.40
C GLY A 400 -5.63 -12.05 16.80
N PHE A 401 -6.68 -12.02 17.63
CA PHE A 401 -6.66 -12.68 18.95
C PHE A 401 -7.01 -14.17 18.89
N ARG A 402 -7.57 -14.66 17.78
CA ARG A 402 -7.86 -16.08 17.60
C ARG A 402 -6.58 -16.83 17.22
N LYS A 403 -6.22 -17.87 17.97
CA LYS A 403 -5.17 -18.81 17.55
C LYS A 403 -5.61 -19.62 16.34
N ILE A 404 -4.67 -19.85 15.44
CA ILE A 404 -4.83 -20.73 14.27
C ILE A 404 -3.64 -21.69 14.21
N PRO A 405 -3.74 -22.83 13.51
CA PRO A 405 -2.63 -23.79 13.46
C PRO A 405 -1.30 -23.14 13.07
N GLY A 406 -0.32 -23.20 13.98
CA GLY A 406 1.03 -22.66 13.79
C GLY A 406 1.20 -21.15 13.94
N MET A 407 0.14 -20.38 14.25
CA MET A 407 0.23 -18.90 14.35
C MET A 407 -0.61 -18.32 15.50
N GLY A 408 -0.16 -17.17 16.02
CA GLY A 408 -0.92 -16.36 16.97
C GLY A 408 -0.86 -16.83 18.43
N SER A 409 0.05 -17.74 18.78
CA SER A 409 0.25 -18.22 20.16
C SER A 409 1.04 -17.23 21.02
N VAL A 410 0.72 -17.20 22.31
CA VAL A 410 1.55 -16.58 23.37
C VAL A 410 2.23 -17.72 24.14
N GLU A 411 3.54 -17.65 24.35
CA GLU A 411 4.36 -18.67 25.03
C GLU A 411 4.18 -20.10 24.47
N GLY A 412 4.06 -20.23 23.15
CA GLY A 412 3.99 -21.53 22.47
C GLY A 412 2.72 -22.34 22.72
N ASN A 413 1.68 -21.79 23.38
CA ASN A 413 0.41 -22.49 23.58
C ASN A 413 -0.36 -22.65 22.27
N THR A 414 -0.50 -23.89 21.78
CA THR A 414 -1.14 -24.22 20.50
C THR A 414 -2.61 -24.63 20.59
N ALA A 415 -3.22 -24.68 21.78
CA ALA A 415 -4.63 -25.07 21.92
C ALA A 415 -5.54 -24.09 21.15
N PRO A 416 -6.60 -24.53 20.44
CA PRO A 416 -7.50 -23.61 19.73
C PRO A 416 -8.31 -22.77 20.71
N SER A 417 -7.90 -21.52 20.95
CA SER A 417 -8.61 -20.56 21.81
C SER A 417 -8.22 -19.12 21.44
N PHE A 418 -8.84 -18.13 22.07
CA PHE A 418 -8.39 -16.75 22.00
C PHE A 418 -7.20 -16.52 22.93
N VAL A 419 -6.25 -15.68 22.50
CA VAL A 419 -5.15 -15.22 23.36
C VAL A 419 -5.60 -14.04 24.20
N THR A 420 -5.07 -13.98 25.41
CA THR A 420 -5.25 -12.87 26.35
C THR A 420 -3.89 -12.31 26.74
N ARG A 421 -3.83 -11.01 27.01
CA ARG A 421 -2.63 -10.40 27.57
C ARG A 421 -2.32 -11.05 28.91
N THR A 422 -1.08 -11.51 29.08
CA THR A 422 -0.62 -12.13 30.31
C THR A 422 0.48 -11.26 30.90
N GLU A 423 0.23 -10.60 32.04
CA GLU A 423 1.18 -9.63 32.62
C GLU A 423 2.53 -10.25 32.99
N ASN A 424 2.58 -11.55 33.29
CA ASN A 424 3.80 -12.31 33.61
C ASN A 424 3.84 -13.66 32.88
N ALA A 425 3.82 -13.64 31.55
CA ALA A 425 3.67 -14.85 30.72
C ALA A 425 4.73 -15.94 30.95
N ILE A 426 5.96 -15.54 31.30
CA ILE A 426 7.12 -16.44 31.45
C ILE A 426 7.41 -16.86 32.89
N GLY A 427 6.62 -16.40 33.87
CA GLY A 427 6.81 -16.73 35.28
C GLY A 427 8.19 -16.32 35.84
N ALA A 428 8.70 -17.12 36.79
CA ALA A 428 9.99 -16.85 37.41
C ALA A 428 11.15 -17.11 36.42
N LEU A 429 11.94 -16.07 36.17
CA LEU A 429 13.15 -16.19 35.36
C LEU A 429 14.20 -17.05 36.06
N ARG A 430 15.09 -17.67 35.26
CA ARG A 430 16.28 -18.35 35.77
C ARG A 430 17.00 -17.47 36.81
N VAL A 431 17.32 -18.03 37.97
CA VAL A 431 18.11 -17.34 38.98
C VAL A 431 19.44 -16.97 38.33
N SER A 432 19.80 -15.69 38.36
CA SER A 432 21.13 -15.27 37.90
C SER A 432 22.14 -16.07 38.70
N TYR A 433 22.99 -16.84 38.02
CA TYR A 433 24.23 -17.33 38.61
C TYR A 433 25.07 -16.08 38.89
N LYS A 434 24.80 -15.43 40.03
CA LYS A 434 25.73 -14.47 40.62
C LYS A 434 26.96 -15.30 40.96
N THR A 435 27.99 -15.11 40.14
CA THR A 435 29.40 -15.42 40.36
C THR A 435 29.68 -15.81 41.81
N ARG A 436 29.91 -17.12 42.03
CA ARG A 436 30.71 -17.61 43.16
C ARG A 436 32.16 -17.28 42.91
#